data_AF-A0A161M8I2-F1
#
_entry.id   AF-A0A161M8I2-F1
#
_cell.length_a   1.000
_cell.length_b   1.000
_cell.length_c   1.000
_cell.angle_alpha   90.00
_cell.angle_beta   90.00
_cell.angle_gamma   90.00
#
_symmetry.space_group_name_H-M   'P 1'
#
loop_
_entity.id
_entity.type
_entity.pdbx_description
1 polymer ?
#
loop_
_entity_poly.entity_id
_entity_poly.type
_entity_poly.pdbx_seq_one_letter_code
_entity_poly.pdbx_strand_id
1 'polypeptide(L)'
;MKETLEDSIDKIYKKMDGNKYVGLPNIYGQPTMLLLDPEIIEQILIKDFSHFQDRISSHFDTKVNPLQENLFNLQGQMWKTLRSKLSPTFTSGKLKWMFSQISSCTDILIEYLNNK
;
A
#
# COMPACT_ATOMS: atom_id res chain seq x y z
N MET A 1 -13.21 18.72 -14.93
CA MET A 1 -12.30 17.84 -14.16
C MET A 1 -12.85 16.43 -14.28
N LYS A 2 -12.09 15.47 -14.82
CA LYS A 2 -12.55 14.09 -14.96
C LYS A 2 -12.54 13.44 -13.57
N GLU A 3 -13.57 12.65 -13.28
CA GLU A 3 -13.67 11.88 -12.03
C GLU A 3 -12.46 10.94 -11.89
N THR A 4 -11.85 10.91 -10.70
CA THR A 4 -10.72 10.01 -10.43
C THR A 4 -11.23 8.60 -10.13
N LEU A 5 -10.33 7.62 -10.22
CA LEU A 5 -10.63 6.25 -9.81
C LEU A 5 -10.99 6.19 -8.31
N GLU A 6 -10.32 7.00 -7.49
CA GLU A 6 -10.54 7.09 -6.04
C GLU A 6 -11.95 7.61 -5.74
N ASP A 7 -12.37 8.71 -6.39
CA ASP A 7 -13.72 9.25 -6.26
C ASP A 7 -14.79 8.22 -6.66
N SER A 8 -14.51 7.44 -7.70
CA SER A 8 -15.42 6.39 -8.19
C SER A 8 -15.55 5.25 -7.17
N ILE A 9 -14.43 4.80 -6.58
CA ILE A 9 -14.43 3.74 -5.55
C ILE A 9 -15.18 4.21 -4.30
N ASP A 10 -14.96 5.44 -3.84
CA ASP A 10 -15.66 6.01 -2.68
C ASP A 10 -17.19 6.07 -2.89
N LYS A 11 -17.63 6.47 -4.09
CA LYS A 11 -19.06 6.43 -4.44
C LYS A 11 -19.63 5.02 -4.41
N ILE A 12 -18.89 4.03 -4.91
CA ILE A 12 -19.32 2.62 -4.89
C ILE A 12 -19.39 2.12 -3.45
N TYR A 13 -18.37 2.40 -2.64
CA TYR A 13 -18.33 2.05 -1.22
C TYR A 13 -19.58 2.58 -0.50
N LYS A 14 -19.89 3.88 -0.65
CA LYS A 14 -21.06 4.51 -0.03
C LYS A 14 -22.39 3.97 -0.57
N LYS A 15 -22.49 3.74 -1.88
CA LYS A 15 -23.73 3.24 -2.50
C LYS A 15 -24.05 1.80 -2.12
N MET A 16 -23.02 1.01 -1.85
CA MET A 16 -23.14 -0.42 -1.57
C MET A 16 -23.07 -0.74 -0.08
N ASP A 17 -23.31 0.27 0.77
CA ASP A 17 -23.37 0.13 2.22
C ASP A 17 -24.33 -1.01 2.63
N GLY A 18 -23.89 -1.81 3.61
CA GLY A 18 -24.56 -3.05 4.03
C GLY A 18 -24.20 -4.32 3.24
N ASN A 19 -23.51 -4.23 2.09
CA ASN A 19 -22.95 -5.40 1.43
C ASN A 19 -21.58 -5.76 1.98
N LYS A 20 -21.23 -7.05 1.94
CA LYS A 20 -19.91 -7.51 2.41
C LYS A 20 -18.79 -7.34 1.38
N TYR A 21 -19.13 -7.42 0.10
CA TYR A 21 -18.22 -7.25 -1.03
C TYR A 21 -19.00 -6.89 -2.30
N VAL A 22 -18.32 -6.29 -3.28
CA VAL A 22 -18.89 -5.87 -4.56
C VAL A 22 -17.95 -6.26 -5.70
N GLY A 23 -18.50 -6.86 -6.76
CA GLY A 23 -17.74 -7.09 -7.99
C GLY A 23 -17.58 -5.79 -8.78
N LEU A 24 -16.35 -5.46 -9.13
CA LEU A 24 -16.01 -4.35 -10.01
C LEU A 24 -15.68 -4.89 -11.41
N PRO A 25 -16.37 -4.41 -12.46
CA PRO A 25 -16.00 -4.77 -13.81
C PRO A 25 -14.65 -4.13 -14.16
N ASN A 26 -13.66 -4.98 -14.40
CA ASN A 26 -12.45 -4.67 -15.15
C ASN A 26 -11.59 -3.51 -14.59
N ILE A 27 -10.86 -3.78 -13.50
CA ILE A 27 -9.75 -2.92 -13.06
C ILE A 27 -8.48 -3.43 -13.74
N TYR A 28 -7.84 -2.58 -14.56
CA TYR A 28 -6.63 -2.92 -15.34
C TYR A 28 -6.72 -4.21 -16.19
N GLY A 29 -7.88 -4.52 -16.79
CA GLY A 29 -8.06 -5.72 -17.60
C GLY A 29 -8.57 -6.93 -16.82
N GLN A 30 -8.72 -6.84 -15.49
CA GLN A 30 -8.98 -7.98 -14.61
C GLN A 30 -10.27 -7.85 -13.80
N PRO A 31 -11.08 -8.93 -13.67
CA PRO A 31 -12.17 -8.97 -12.71
C PRO A 31 -11.64 -8.70 -11.30
N THR A 32 -12.23 -7.72 -10.61
CA THR A 32 -11.76 -7.29 -9.28
C THR A 32 -12.92 -7.29 -8.30
N MET A 33 -12.66 -7.68 -7.06
CA MET A 33 -13.64 -7.63 -5.99
C MET A 33 -13.22 -6.56 -4.98
N LEU A 34 -14.14 -5.65 -4.66
CA LEU A 34 -14.00 -4.69 -3.58
C LEU A 34 -14.56 -5.31 -2.30
N LEU A 35 -13.73 -5.40 -1.27
CA LEU A 35 -14.11 -5.88 0.05
C LEU A 35 -14.62 -4.71 0.89
N LEU A 36 -15.75 -4.89 1.57
CA LEU A 36 -16.40 -3.85 2.37
C LEU A 36 -16.53 -4.26 3.85
N ASP A 37 -16.64 -5.56 4.13
CA ASP A 37 -16.75 -6.10 5.48
C ASP A 37 -15.36 -6.18 6.15
N PRO A 38 -15.15 -5.50 7.30
CA PRO A 38 -13.89 -5.55 8.04
C PRO A 38 -13.45 -6.97 8.42
N GLU A 39 -14.39 -7.88 8.71
CA GLU A 39 -14.05 -9.26 9.07
C GLU A 39 -13.42 -10.01 7.89
N ILE A 40 -13.95 -9.78 6.68
CA ILE A 40 -13.41 -10.37 5.45
C ILE A 40 -12.05 -9.73 5.10
N ILE A 41 -11.93 -8.42 5.27
CA ILE A 41 -10.67 -7.70 5.06
C ILE A 41 -9.58 -8.24 6.00
N GLU A 42 -9.89 -8.43 7.28
CA GLU A 42 -8.97 -9.02 8.25
C GLU A 42 -8.59 -10.45 7.85
N GLN A 43 -9.58 -11.27 7.49
CA GLN A 43 -9.36 -12.63 7.03
C GLN A 43 -8.35 -12.67 5.88
N ILE A 44 -8.51 -11.82 4.86
CA ILE A 44 -7.66 -11.79 3.67
C ILE A 44 -6.28 -11.16 3.95
N LEU A 45 -6.23 -10.04 4.68
CA LEU A 45 -4.98 -9.30 4.89
C LEU A 45 -4.11 -9.86 6.01
N ILE A 46 -4.67 -10.68 6.91
CA ILE A 46 -3.95 -11.25 8.06
C ILE A 46 -3.90 -12.77 7.98
N LYS A 47 -5.06 -13.44 8.03
CA LYS A 47 -5.10 -14.90 8.21
C LYS A 47 -4.69 -15.64 6.94
N ASP A 48 -5.24 -15.21 5.80
CA ASP A 48 -5.01 -15.83 4.50
C ASP A 48 -4.00 -15.05 3.63
N PHE A 49 -3.25 -14.13 4.24
CA PHE A 49 -2.31 -13.25 3.53
C PHE A 49 -1.33 -14.00 2.62
N SER A 50 -0.92 -15.22 2.99
CA SER A 50 -0.04 -16.04 2.16
C SER A 50 -0.58 -16.33 0.76
N HIS A 51 -1.90 -16.30 0.57
CA HIS A 51 -2.56 -16.47 -0.73
C HIS A 51 -2.71 -15.16 -1.50
N PHE A 52 -2.64 -14.00 -0.82
CA PHE A 52 -2.96 -12.67 -1.36
C PHE A 52 -1.76 -11.69 -1.28
N GLN A 53 -0.54 -12.20 -1.23
CA GLN A 53 0.68 -11.38 -1.05
C GLN A 53 1.07 -10.58 -2.32
N ASP A 54 0.68 -11.06 -3.50
CA ASP A 54 1.05 -10.49 -4.78
C ASP A 54 0.07 -9.37 -5.19
N ARG A 55 0.60 -8.21 -5.59
CA ARG A 55 -0.21 -7.05 -5.99
C ARG A 55 -0.42 -7.00 -7.51
N ILE A 56 -1.56 -6.46 -7.93
CA ILE A 56 -2.00 -6.36 -9.34
C ILE A 56 -1.03 -5.55 -10.22
N SER A 57 -0.26 -4.62 -9.63
CA SER A 57 0.64 -3.72 -10.34
C SER A 57 1.96 -4.34 -10.79
N SER A 58 2.20 -5.64 -10.62
CA SER A 58 3.52 -6.25 -10.84
C SER A 58 3.96 -6.49 -12.29
N HIS A 59 3.16 -6.11 -13.30
CA HIS A 59 3.51 -6.29 -14.73
C HIS A 59 4.44 -5.21 -15.28
N PHE A 60 5.23 -4.58 -14.41
CA PHE A 60 6.16 -3.53 -14.77
C PHE A 60 7.43 -4.11 -15.40
N ASP A 61 7.80 -3.64 -16.60
CA ASP A 61 9.05 -4.03 -17.24
C ASP A 61 10.23 -3.36 -16.54
N THR A 62 10.94 -4.14 -15.73
CA THR A 62 12.06 -3.65 -14.92
C THR A 62 13.26 -3.25 -15.76
N LYS A 63 13.31 -3.66 -17.05
CA LYS A 63 14.29 -3.16 -18.03
C LYS A 63 14.03 -1.71 -18.43
N VAL A 64 12.78 -1.26 -18.37
CA VAL A 64 12.38 0.11 -18.68
C VAL A 64 12.57 1.03 -17.47
N ASN A 65 12.28 0.53 -16.26
CA ASN A 65 12.52 1.30 -15.03
C ASN A 65 12.94 0.40 -13.85
N PRO A 66 14.24 0.37 -13.50
CA PRO A 66 14.75 -0.44 -12.38
C PRO A 66 14.15 -0.09 -11.02
N LEU A 67 13.63 1.13 -10.82
CA LEU A 67 12.99 1.54 -9.56
C LEU A 67 11.62 0.87 -9.35
N GLN A 68 11.09 0.21 -10.37
CA GLN A 68 9.86 -0.57 -10.26
C GLN A 68 10.07 -1.87 -9.47
N GLU A 69 11.31 -2.36 -9.29
CA GLU A 69 11.66 -3.49 -8.42
C GLU A 69 11.73 -3.09 -6.94
N ASN A 70 10.61 -2.65 -6.38
CA ASN A 70 10.50 -2.32 -4.96
C ASN A 70 9.60 -3.33 -4.21
N LEU A 71 9.62 -3.25 -2.88
CA LEU A 71 8.89 -4.17 -2.00
C LEU A 71 7.38 -4.23 -2.27
N PHE A 72 6.78 -3.22 -2.88
CA PHE A 72 5.35 -3.23 -3.20
C PHE A 72 5.04 -3.96 -4.52
N ASN A 73 6.00 -4.04 -5.43
CA ASN A 73 5.79 -4.61 -6.77
C ASN A 73 6.39 -6.00 -6.95
N LEU A 74 7.43 -6.36 -6.16
CA LEU A 74 7.98 -7.72 -6.18
C LEU A 74 6.92 -8.74 -5.77
N GLN A 75 7.04 -9.95 -6.31
CA GLN A 75 6.13 -11.06 -6.05
C GLN A 75 6.85 -12.28 -5.46
N GLY A 76 6.07 -13.19 -4.88
CA GLY A 76 6.52 -14.51 -4.46
C GLY A 76 7.80 -14.51 -3.62
N GLN A 77 8.77 -15.34 -3.99
CA GLN A 77 9.96 -15.57 -3.18
C GLN A 77 10.89 -14.35 -3.11
N MET A 78 10.96 -13.53 -4.17
CA MET A 78 11.76 -12.31 -4.16
C MET A 78 11.19 -11.29 -3.18
N TRP A 79 9.88 -11.10 -3.18
CA TRP A 79 9.18 -10.28 -2.20
C TRP A 79 9.44 -10.74 -0.77
N LYS A 80 9.28 -12.04 -0.49
CA LYS A 80 9.52 -12.63 0.84
C LYS A 80 10.95 -12.36 1.32
N THR A 81 11.93 -12.52 0.42
CA THR A 81 13.35 -12.32 0.70
C THR A 81 13.68 -10.85 0.98
N LEU A 82 13.14 -9.93 0.17
CA LEU A 82 13.36 -8.50 0.41
C LEU A 82 12.69 -8.05 1.70
N ARG A 83 11.46 -8.51 1.97
CA ARG A 83 10.73 -8.21 3.20
C ARG A 83 11.50 -8.67 4.44
N SER A 84 12.01 -9.91 4.43
CA SER A 84 12.74 -10.45 5.59
C SER A 84 14.03 -9.68 5.87
N LYS A 85 14.71 -9.18 4.83
CA LYS A 85 15.89 -8.32 4.96
C LYS A 85 15.57 -6.92 5.50
N LEU A 86 14.43 -6.33 5.10
CA LEU A 86 14.06 -4.96 5.48
C LEU A 86 13.36 -4.86 6.84
N SER A 87 12.57 -5.86 7.22
CA SER A 87 11.75 -5.83 8.44
C SER A 87 12.55 -5.52 9.72
N PRO A 88 13.78 -6.03 9.94
CA PRO A 88 14.58 -5.73 11.13
C PRO A 88 14.97 -4.25 11.27
N THR A 89 15.01 -3.49 10.18
CA THR A 89 15.35 -2.06 10.20
C THR A 89 14.24 -1.22 10.85
N PHE A 90 13.00 -1.68 10.79
CA PHE A 90 11.82 -0.96 11.30
C PHE A 90 11.35 -1.47 12.68
N THR A 91 12.26 -2.01 13.48
CA THR A 91 11.96 -2.37 14.87
C THR A 91 11.72 -1.11 15.72
N SER A 92 10.90 -1.22 16.77
CA SER A 92 10.61 -0.09 17.66
C SER A 92 11.88 0.55 18.24
N GLY A 93 12.92 -0.24 18.53
CA GLY A 93 14.21 0.27 19.00
C GLY A 93 14.96 1.10 17.95
N LYS A 94 15.01 0.64 16.69
CA LYS A 94 15.62 1.39 15.58
C LYS A 94 14.83 2.64 15.24
N LEU A 95 13.50 2.55 15.22
CA LEU A 95 12.62 3.70 15.01
C LEU A 95 12.79 4.76 16.10
N LYS A 96 12.87 4.35 17.38
CA LYS A 96 13.15 5.27 18.49
C LYS A 96 14.50 5.96 18.34
N TRP A 97 15.51 5.26 17.83
CA TRP A 97 16.83 5.84 17.55
C TRP A 97 16.79 6.86 16.39
N MET A 98 16.03 6.56 15.31
CA MET A 98 15.86 7.46 14.17
C MET A 98 15.04 8.72 14.50
N PHE A 99 14.18 8.65 15.53
CA PHE A 99 13.26 9.72 15.89
C PHE A 99 13.95 11.07 16.10
N SER A 100 15.12 11.09 16.73
CA SER A 100 15.87 12.35 16.95
C SER A 100 16.25 13.03 15.65
N GLN A 101 16.72 12.27 14.66
CA GLN A 101 17.09 12.80 13.35
C GLN A 101 15.88 13.33 12.59
N ILE A 102 14.75 12.62 12.66
CA ILE A 102 13.50 13.06 12.05
C ILE A 102 13.06 14.39 12.68
N SER A 103 13.09 14.48 14.02
CA SER A 103 12.74 15.70 14.75
C SER A 103 13.61 16.88 14.33
N SER A 104 14.93 16.71 14.25
CA SER A 104 15.84 17.77 13.81
C SER A 104 15.54 18.27 12.39
N CYS A 105 15.24 17.37 11.46
CA CYS A 105 14.82 17.76 10.11
C CYS A 105 13.47 18.52 10.13
N THR A 106 12.55 18.12 11.00
CA THR A 106 11.27 18.82 11.20
C THR A 106 11.46 20.22 11.77
N ASP A 107 12.36 20.40 12.75
CA ASP A 107 12.65 21.70 13.34
C ASP A 107 13.20 22.69 12.29
N ILE A 108 14.12 22.22 11.43
CA ILE A 108 14.64 23.01 10.31
C ILE A 108 13.52 23.43 9.35
N LEU A 109 12.60 22.50 9.04
CA LEU A 109 11.46 22.79 8.17
C LEU A 109 10.53 23.85 8.79
N ILE A 110 10.25 23.74 10.09
CA ILE A 110 9.39 24.69 10.81
C ILE A 110 10.03 26.08 10.84
N GLU A 111 11.32 26.18 11.14
CA GLU A 111 12.05 27.45 11.12
C GLU A 111 11.97 28.12 9.74
N TYR A 112 12.19 27.35 8.66
CA TYR A 112 12.06 27.85 7.30
C TYR A 112 10.65 28.39 6.99
N LEU A 113 9.61 27.71 7.46
CA LEU A 113 8.23 28.12 7.24
C LEU A 113 7.84 29.37 8.06
N ASN A 114 8.40 29.53 9.26
CA ASN A 114 8.13 30.69 10.13
C ASN A 114 8.91 31.95 9.72
N ASN A 115 10.07 31.79 9.09
CA ASN A 115 10.90 32.89 8.60
C ASN A 115 10.46 33.40 7.21
N LYS A 116 9.27 33.01 6.75
CA LYS A 116 8.68 33.37 5.47
C LYS A 116 7.35 34.08 5.67
#